data_AF-A0A2M9WDC8-F1
#
_entry.id   AF-A0A2M9WDC8-F1
#
_cell.length_a   1.000
_cell.length_b   1.000
_cell.length_c   1.000
_cell.angle_alpha   90.00
_cell.angle_beta   90.00
_cell.angle_gamma   90.00
#
_symmetry.space_group_name_H-M   'P 1'
#
loop_
_entity.id
_entity.type
_entity.pdbx_description
1 polymer ?
#
loop_
_entity_poly.entity_id
_entity_poly.type
_entity_poly.pdbx_seq_one_letter_code
_entity_poly.pdbx_strand_id
1 'polypeptide(L)' 'MNDDTTAEDIYAVIGTVVARLLKPDQHLTLHEITSALHSMGELSDAEDVRGVCARAVRLLARQMH' A
#
# COMPACT_ATOMS: atom_id res chain seq x y z
N MET A 1 3.32 -26.92 17.64
CA MET A 1 2.05 -26.16 17.60
C MET A 1 2.38 -24.72 17.92
N ASN A 2 2.67 -23.88 16.91
CA ASN A 2 2.78 -22.42 17.09
C ASN A 2 2.79 -21.64 15.76
N ASP A 3 3.04 -22.29 14.62
CA ASP A 3 3.05 -21.60 13.31
C ASP A 3 1.65 -21.23 12.82
N ASP A 4 0.66 -22.10 13.03
CA ASP A 4 -0.70 -21.86 12.51
C ASP A 4 -1.41 -20.68 13.19
N THR A 5 -1.25 -20.52 14.51
CA THR A 5 -1.80 -19.36 15.25
C THR A 5 -1.16 -18.05 14.79
N THR A 6 0.14 -18.09 14.49
CA THR A 6 0.87 -16.91 13.98
C THR A 6 0.42 -16.57 12.56
N ALA A 7 0.15 -17.56 11.72
CA ALA A 7 -0.35 -17.35 10.37
C ALA A 7 -1.79 -16.80 10.36
N GLU A 8 -2.68 -17.32 11.22
CA GLU A 8 -4.05 -16.81 11.37
C GLU A 8 -4.08 -15.33 11.78
N ASP A 9 -3.24 -14.94 12.73
CA ASP A 9 -3.12 -13.54 13.17
C ASP A 9 -2.63 -12.63 12.03
N ILE A 10 -1.66 -13.09 11.24
CA ILE A 10 -1.15 -12.37 10.06
C ILE A 10 -2.26 -12.21 9.02
N TYR A 11 -3.02 -13.27 8.71
CA TYR A 11 -4.12 -13.20 7.74
C TYR A 11 -5.27 -12.31 8.21
N ALA A 12 -5.57 -12.28 9.52
CA ALA A 12 -6.58 -11.39 10.09
C ALA A 12 -6.21 -9.90 9.93
N VAL A 13 -4.93 -9.57 10.16
CA VAL A 13 -4.40 -8.21 9.93
C VAL A 13 -4.48 -7.83 8.45
N ILE A 14 -4.06 -8.72 7.55
CA ILE A 14 -4.14 -8.51 6.09
C ILE A 14 -5.59 -8.28 5.67
N GLY A 15 -6.53 -9.13 6.12
CA GLY A 15 -7.95 -8.99 5.83
C GLY A 15 -8.54 -7.66 6.29
N THR A 16 -8.08 -7.16 7.45
CA THR A 16 -8.47 -5.84 7.95
C THR A 16 -7.97 -4.71 7.05
N VAL A 17 -6.71 -4.77 6.61
CA VAL A 17 -6.12 -3.76 5.71
C VAL A 17 -6.84 -3.77 4.36
N VAL A 18 -7.06 -4.95 3.76
CA VAL A 18 -7.76 -5.11 2.48
C VAL A 18 -9.20 -4.60 2.57
N ALA A 19 -9.92 -4.92 3.65
CA ALA A 19 -11.29 -4.44 3.85
C ALA A 19 -11.37 -2.91 3.98
N ARG A 20 -10.33 -2.25 4.50
CA ARG A 20 -10.26 -0.78 4.57
C ARG A 20 -9.99 -0.14 3.22
N LEU A 21 -9.12 -0.76 2.41
CA LEU A 21 -8.82 -0.30 1.04
C LEU A 21 -10.02 -0.44 0.09
N LEU A 22 -10.86 -1.46 0.30
CA LEU A 22 -12.03 -1.74 -0.54
C LEU A 22 -13.31 -1.03 -0.10
N LYS A 23 -13.33 -0.41 1.10
CA LYS A 23 -14.52 0.27 1.61
C LYS A 23 -14.67 1.65 0.97
N PRO A 24 -15.78 1.92 0.26
CA PRO A 24 -15.97 3.17 -0.49
C PRO A 24 -16.05 4.43 0.39
N ASP A 25 -16.32 4.30 1.70
CA ASP A 25 -16.47 5.44 2.61
C ASP A 25 -15.22 5.74 3.46
N GLN A 26 -14.17 4.90 3.35
CA GLN A 26 -12.89 5.20 4.00
C GLN A 26 -11.99 5.97 3.05
N HIS A 27 -11.75 7.23 3.42
CA HIS A 27 -10.89 8.11 2.65
C HIS A 27 -9.44 7.72 2.91
N LEU A 28 -8.75 7.26 1.87
CA LEU A 28 -7.30 7.16 1.90
C LEU A 28 -6.71 8.57 1.84
N THR A 29 -5.85 8.89 2.80
CA THR A 29 -5.10 10.14 2.76
C THR A 29 -4.08 10.10 1.62
N LEU A 30 -3.75 11.27 1.06
CA LEU A 30 -2.67 11.39 0.07
C LEU A 30 -1.35 10.82 0.60
N HIS A 31 -1.11 10.92 1.91
CA HIS A 31 0.06 10.35 2.55
C HIS A 31 0.07 8.81 2.51
N GLU A 32 -1.05 8.16 2.80
CA GLU A 32 -1.19 6.69 2.73
C GLU A 32 -1.02 6.19 1.29
N ILE A 33 -1.60 6.88 0.31
CA ILE A 33 -1.46 6.55 -1.11
C ILE A 33 0.00 6.69 -1.54
N THR A 34 0.66 7.78 -1.15
CA THR A 34 2.07 8.03 -1.51
C THR A 34 3.00 6.99 -0.89
N SER A 35 2.78 6.64 0.38
CA SER A 35 3.56 5.61 1.09
C SER A 35 3.36 4.22 0.46
N ALA A 36 2.14 3.87 0.07
CA ALA A 36 1.86 2.61 -0.61
C ALA A 36 2.55 2.54 -1.99
N LEU A 37 2.48 3.61 -2.79
CA LEU A 37 3.14 3.69 -4.09
C LEU A 37 4.66 3.62 -3.98
N HIS A 38 5.25 4.29 -2.98
CA HIS A 38 6.68 4.22 -2.72
C HIS A 38 7.13 2.79 -2.40
N SER A 39 6.48 2.14 -1.43
CA SER A 39 6.77 0.76 -1.06
C SER A 39 6.58 -0.21 -2.23
N MET A 40 5.54 -0.03 -3.04
CA MET A 40 5.30 -0.85 -4.23
C MET A 40 6.39 -0.68 -5.29
N GLY A 41 6.94 0.53 -5.46
CA GLY A 41 8.06 0.78 -6.37
C GLY A 41 9.37 0.13 -5.89
N GLU A 42 9.67 0.22 -4.59
CA GLU A 42 10.88 -0.33 -3.99
C GLU A 42 10.91 -1.86 -4.00
N LEU A 43 9.75 -2.49 -3.78
CA LEU A 43 9.61 -3.95 -3.75
C LEU A 43 9.45 -4.58 -5.13
N SER A 44 9.32 -3.78 -6.20
CA SER A 44 9.12 -4.30 -7.55
C SER A 44 10.43 -4.52 -8.29
N ASP A 45 10.61 -5.73 -8.81
CA ASP A 45 11.67 -6.09 -9.75
C ASP A 45 11.36 -5.65 -11.19
N ALA A 46 10.12 -5.25 -11.47
CA ALA A 46 9.72 -4.72 -12.76
C ALA A 46 10.06 -3.23 -12.85
N GLU A 47 11.03 -2.89 -13.69
CA GLU A 47 11.51 -1.51 -13.89
C GLU A 47 10.37 -0.56 -14.31
N ASP A 48 9.40 -1.05 -15.08
CA ASP A 48 8.19 -0.32 -15.47
C ASP A 48 7.33 0.07 -14.26
N VAL A 49 7.12 -0.85 -13.31
CA VAL A 49 6.30 -0.62 -12.11
C VAL A 49 7.00 0.39 -11.20
N ARG A 50 8.32 0.25 -11.00
CA ARG A 50 9.13 1.21 -10.24
C ARG A 50 9.04 2.62 -10.83
N GLY A 51 9.19 2.73 -12.15
CA GLY A 51 9.10 4.01 -12.87
C GLY A 51 7.72 4.66 -12.78
N VAL A 52 6.65 3.87 -12.90
CA VAL A 52 5.27 4.34 -12.74
C VAL A 52 5.00 4.83 -11.31
N CYS A 53 5.39 4.05 -10.29
CA CYS A 53 5.24 4.42 -8.88
C CYS A 53 5.97 5.73 -8.55
N ALA A 54 7.21 5.89 -9.00
CA ALA A 54 7.99 7.11 -8.77
C ALA A 54 7.37 8.35 -9.43
N ARG A 55 6.76 8.20 -10.62
CA ARG A 55 6.02 9.29 -11.28
C ARG A 55 4.75 9.65 -10.50
N ALA A 56 4.00 8.66 -10.03
CA ALA A 56 2.78 8.87 -9.25
C ALA A 56 3.07 9.59 -7.92
N VAL A 57 4.10 9.17 -7.18
CA VAL A 57 4.56 9.84 -5.94
C VAL A 57 4.91 11.31 -6.20
N ARG A 58 5.69 11.60 -7.25
CA ARG A 58 6.05 12.99 -7.61
C ARG A 58 4.85 13.84 -7.98
N LEU A 59 3.84 13.26 -8.63
CA LEU A 59 2.63 13.98 -9.01
C LEU A 59 1.78 14.32 -7.78
N LEU A 60 1.59 13.37 -6.88
CA LEU A 60 0.82 13.57 -5.64
C LEU A 60 1.52 14.55 -4.69
N ALA A 61 2.85 14.48 -4.57
CA ALA A 61 3.62 15.42 -3.75
C ALA A 61 3.44 16.88 -4.19
N ARG A 62 3.31 17.14 -5.49
CA ARG A 62 3.04 18.49 -6.02
C ARG A 62 1.66 19.04 -5.64
N GLN A 63 0.70 18.18 -5.32
CA GLN A 63 -0.64 18.58 -4.87
C GLN A 63 -0.71 18.88 -3.38
N MET A 64 0.36 18.57 -2.64
CA MET A 64 0.49 18.83 -1.20
C MET A 64 1.21 20.16 -0.89
N HIS A 65 1.63 20.89 -1.93
CA HIS A 65 2.23 22.23 -1.89
C HIS A 65 1.25 23.27 -2.42
#